data_AF-A0A139AQU9-F1
#
_entry.id   AF-A0A139AQU9-F1
#
_cell.length_a   1.000
_cell.length_b   1.000
_cell.length_c   1.000
_cell.angle_alpha   90.00
_cell.angle_beta   90.00
_cell.angle_gamma   90.00
#
_symmetry.space_group_name_H-M   'P 1'
#
loop_
_entity.id
_entity.type
_entity.pdbx_description
1 polymer ?
#
loop_
_entity_poly.entity_id
_entity_poly.type
_entity_poly.pdbx_seq_one_letter_code
_entity_poly.pdbx_strand_id
1 'polypeptide(L)'
;SGGEWSDGEGYTSAGSSSNRAARIRIEVCRVLAAYDPQFQGDLRLVAGSKVQVLERYGDGWARGVDLSTGEEGVFPEAYVGRRKRQA
;
A
#
# COMPACT_ATOMS: atom_id res chain seq x y z
N SER A 1 44.55 35.23 4.31
CA SER A 1 43.13 35.44 4.63
C SER A 1 42.33 35.34 3.34
N GLY A 2 41.33 34.45 3.29
CA GLY A 2 40.56 34.11 2.09
C GLY A 2 41.11 32.82 1.43
N GLY A 3 40.31 31.81 1.08
CA GLY A 3 38.86 31.72 0.97
C GLY A 3 38.28 30.49 1.65
N GLU A 4 37.04 30.65 2.10
CA GLU A 4 36.10 29.63 2.55
C GLU A 4 35.88 28.54 1.50
N TRP A 5 35.93 27.28 1.93
CA TRP A 5 35.48 26.12 1.17
C TRP A 5 34.15 25.70 1.81
N SER A 6 33.06 25.88 1.08
CA SER A 6 31.72 25.46 1.48
C SER A 6 31.42 24.13 0.79
N ASP A 7 31.67 23.03 1.48
CA ASP A 7 31.25 21.69 1.05
C ASP A 7 29.75 21.52 1.31
N GLY A 8 28.95 22.00 0.36
CA GLY A 8 27.51 21.78 0.29
C GLY A 8 27.19 20.47 -0.44
N GLU A 9 27.40 19.32 0.19
CA GLU A 9 26.92 18.05 -0.33
C GLU A 9 25.46 17.82 0.08
N GLY A 10 24.55 18.40 -0.69
CA GLY A 10 23.14 18.02 -0.67
C GLY A 10 23.01 16.58 -1.15
N TYR A 11 22.64 15.67 -0.26
CA TYR A 11 22.25 14.30 -0.56
C TYR A 11 20.98 14.31 -1.43
N THR A 12 21.13 14.51 -2.74
CA THR A 12 20.08 14.13 -3.69
C THR A 12 20.20 12.63 -3.90
N SER A 13 19.73 11.85 -2.93
CA SER A 13 19.50 10.42 -3.15
C SER A 13 18.32 10.27 -4.10
N ALA A 14 18.65 10.35 -5.39
CA ALA A 14 17.87 9.82 -6.49
C ALA A 14 17.71 8.30 -6.29
N GLY A 15 16.70 7.93 -5.49
CA GLY A 15 16.25 6.56 -5.32
C GLY A 15 15.57 6.08 -6.60
N SER A 16 16.39 5.45 -7.44
CA SER A 16 16.09 4.54 -8.55
C SER A 16 14.60 4.23 -8.79
N SER A 17 14.05 4.85 -9.84
CA SER A 17 12.80 4.45 -10.50
C SER A 17 12.97 3.09 -11.19
N SER A 18 13.06 2.01 -10.41
CA SER A 18 13.20 0.64 -10.90
C SER A 18 11.84 -0.07 -10.89
N ASN A 19 10.97 0.27 -11.85
CA ASN A 19 9.96 -0.61 -12.51
C ASN A 19 8.75 0.19 -12.99
N ARG A 20 8.76 0.64 -14.25
CA ARG A 20 7.57 1.25 -14.87
C ARG A 20 6.64 0.29 -15.60
N ALA A 21 6.90 -1.02 -15.67
CA ALA A 21 5.96 -1.93 -16.36
C ALA A 21 6.18 -3.43 -16.09
N ALA A 22 6.62 -3.84 -14.88
CA ALA A 22 6.38 -5.22 -14.49
C ALA A 22 4.85 -5.39 -14.47
N ARG A 23 4.30 -6.25 -15.32
CA ARG A 23 2.85 -6.42 -15.51
C ARG A 23 2.14 -6.45 -14.16
N ILE A 24 1.55 -5.32 -13.77
CA ILE A 24 0.94 -5.19 -12.45
C ILE A 24 -0.30 -6.08 -12.48
N ARG A 25 -0.19 -7.25 -11.86
CA ARG A 25 -1.36 -8.06 -11.56
C ARG A 25 -2.09 -7.32 -10.45
N ILE A 26 -3.08 -6.53 -10.83
CA ILE A 26 -3.94 -5.84 -9.87
C ILE A 26 -4.73 -6.92 -9.12
N GLU A 27 -4.44 -7.04 -7.84
CA GLU A 27 -5.13 -7.97 -6.96
C GLU A 27 -6.28 -7.27 -6.27
N VAL A 28 -7.48 -7.41 -6.83
CA VAL A 28 -8.69 -6.86 -6.22
C VAL A 28 -9.35 -7.91 -5.32
N CYS A 29 -9.45 -7.59 -4.03
CA CYS A 29 -10.15 -8.41 -3.05
C CYS A 29 -11.48 -7.76 -2.65
N ARG A 30 -12.44 -8.59 -2.25
CA ARG A 30 -13.69 -8.11 -1.65
C ARG A 30 -13.50 -8.04 -0.14
N VAL A 31 -13.91 -6.93 0.46
CA VAL A 31 -13.95 -6.80 1.91
C VAL A 31 -15.08 -7.68 2.45
N LEU A 32 -14.75 -8.59 3.36
CA LEU A 32 -15.66 -9.52 4.02
C LEU A 32 -16.20 -8.96 5.34
N ALA A 33 -15.41 -8.16 6.05
CA ALA A 33 -15.75 -7.56 7.33
C ALA A 33 -15.27 -6.10 7.38
N ALA A 34 -15.99 -5.24 8.10
CA ALA A 34 -15.58 -3.85 8.29
C ALA A 34 -14.42 -3.76 9.28
N TYR A 35 -13.51 -2.83 9.04
CA TYR A 35 -12.37 -2.52 9.90
C TYR A 35 -12.30 -1.01 10.11
N ASP A 36 -12.24 -0.58 11.35
CA ASP A 36 -12.08 0.83 11.70
C ASP A 36 -10.60 1.09 12.05
N PRO A 37 -9.97 2.13 11.49
CA PRO A 37 -8.55 2.38 11.63
C PRO A 37 -8.20 2.71 13.08
N GLN A 38 -7.21 2.00 13.64
CA GLN A 38 -6.77 2.19 15.03
C GLN A 38 -5.50 3.03 15.11
N PHE A 39 -4.65 2.96 14.09
CA PHE A 39 -3.38 3.67 14.03
C PHE A 39 -3.27 4.52 12.77
N GLN A 40 -2.37 5.51 12.80
CA GLN A 40 -2.07 6.31 11.62
C GLN A 40 -1.44 5.43 10.54
N GLY A 41 -2.05 5.40 9.35
CA GLY A 41 -1.67 4.52 8.25
C GLY A 41 -2.60 3.32 8.08
N ASP A 42 -3.52 3.06 9.00
CA ASP A 42 -4.56 2.06 8.84
C ASP A 42 -5.58 2.47 7.77
N LEU A 43 -5.97 1.52 6.93
CA LEU A 43 -7.03 1.70 5.95
C LEU A 43 -8.36 1.25 6.54
N ARG A 44 -9.35 2.14 6.52
CA ARG A 44 -10.73 1.78 6.83
C ARG A 44 -11.27 0.78 5.81
N LEU A 45 -11.87 -0.31 6.28
CA LEU A 45 -12.54 -1.28 5.41
C LEU A 45 -14.05 -1.23 5.60
N VAL A 46 -14.78 -1.25 4.49
CA VAL A 46 -16.25 -1.32 4.46
C VAL A 46 -16.68 -2.67 3.92
N ALA A 47 -17.41 -3.46 4.72
CA ALA A 47 -17.89 -4.77 4.30
C ALA A 47 -18.66 -4.71 2.97
N GLY A 48 -18.28 -5.56 2.02
CA GLY A 48 -18.86 -5.59 0.68
C GLY A 48 -18.14 -4.73 -0.36
N SER A 49 -17.32 -3.75 0.06
CA SER A 49 -16.49 -2.92 -0.83
C SER A 49 -15.33 -3.72 -1.43
N LYS A 50 -14.56 -3.05 -2.29
CA LYS A 50 -13.40 -3.63 -2.96
C LYS A 50 -12.15 -2.85 -2.59
N VAL A 51 -11.11 -3.59 -2.29
CA VAL A 51 -9.77 -3.05 -2.01
C VAL A 51 -8.79 -3.68 -2.98
N GLN A 52 -7.91 -2.84 -3.51
CA GLN A 52 -6.75 -3.30 -4.28
C GLN A 52 -5.63 -3.60 -3.30
N VAL A 53 -5.22 -4.87 -3.22
CA VAL A 53 -4.06 -5.27 -2.44
C VAL A 53 -2.80 -4.91 -3.23
N LEU A 54 -1.96 -4.06 -2.65
CA LEU A 54 -0.67 -3.66 -3.20
C LEU A 54 0.44 -4.60 -2.72
N GLU A 55 0.43 -4.92 -1.44
CA GLU A 55 1.48 -5.72 -0.78
C GLU A 55 0.88 -6.56 0.36
N ARG A 56 1.41 -7.76 0.55
CA ARG A 56 1.08 -8.63 1.68
C ARG A 56 2.36 -8.88 2.46
N TYR A 57 2.36 -8.55 3.75
CA TYR A 57 3.55 -8.64 4.59
C TYR A 57 3.82 -10.06 5.10
N GLY A 58 2.82 -10.95 5.05
CA GLY A 58 2.94 -12.35 5.46
C GLY A 58 2.81 -12.58 6.97
N ASP A 59 2.63 -11.52 7.75
CA ASP A 59 2.36 -11.51 9.19
C ASP A 59 0.85 -11.40 9.53
N GLY A 60 0.00 -11.42 8.51
CA GLY A 60 -1.45 -11.21 8.62
C GLY A 60 -1.92 -9.81 8.22
N TRP A 61 -1.01 -8.91 7.86
CA TRP A 61 -1.33 -7.58 7.35
C TRP A 61 -1.07 -7.45 5.85
N ALA A 62 -1.83 -6.55 5.23
CA ALA A 62 -1.68 -6.17 3.83
C ALA A 62 -1.80 -4.65 3.68
N ARG A 63 -1.06 -4.09 2.73
CA ARG A 63 -1.25 -2.71 2.27
C ARG A 63 -2.10 -2.70 1.02
N GLY A 64 -3.00 -1.74 0.93
CA GLY A 64 -3.85 -1.60 -0.24
C GLY A 64 -4.53 -0.25 -0.35
N VAL A 65 -5.35 -0.13 -1.39
CA VAL A 65 -6.12 1.07 -1.70
C VAL A 65 -7.61 0.72 -1.74
N ASP A 66 -8.43 1.43 -0.97
CA ASP A 66 -9.88 1.30 -1.08
C ASP A 66 -10.33 1.88 -2.43
N LEU A 67 -11.00 1.08 -3.25
CA LEU A 67 -11.39 1.49 -4.60
C LEU A 67 -12.63 2.41 -4.60
N SER A 68 -13.25 2.61 -3.45
CA SER A 68 -14.42 3.48 -3.28
C SER A 68 -13.99 4.89 -2.87
N THR A 69 -13.03 5.01 -1.94
CA THR A 69 -12.54 6.30 -1.43
C THR A 69 -11.22 6.73 -2.08
N GLY A 70 -10.45 5.80 -2.64
CA GLY A 70 -9.09 6.04 -3.15
C GLY A 70 -8.04 6.16 -2.06
N GLU A 71 -8.40 5.91 -0.80
CA GLU A 71 -7.48 5.99 0.33
C GLU A 71 -6.56 4.77 0.37
N GLU A 72 -5.31 5.00 0.78
CA GLU A 72 -4.31 3.96 0.93
C GLU A 72 -3.97 3.76 2.41
N GLY A 73 -3.77 2.51 2.79
CA GLY A 73 -3.26 2.16 4.11
C GLY A 73 -3.08 0.67 4.30
N VAL A 74 -2.82 0.28 5.54
CA VAL A 74 -2.66 -1.12 5.97
C VAL A 74 -3.93 -1.63 6.62
N PHE A 75 -4.22 -2.91 6.42
CA PHE A 75 -5.37 -3.56 7.02
C PHE A 75 -5.09 -5.05 7.24
N PRO A 76 -5.84 -5.71 8.14
CA PRO A 76 -5.64 -7.13 8.38
C PRO A 76 -6.19 -7.94 7.20
N GLU A 77 -5.36 -8.81 6.64
CA GLU A 77 -5.68 -9.61 5.45
C GLU A 77 -6.91 -10.51 5.65
N ALA A 78 -7.17 -10.93 6.89
CA ALA A 78 -8.33 -11.75 7.25
C ALA A 78 -9.69 -11.10 6.92
N TYR A 79 -9.72 -9.77 6.77
CA TYR A 79 -10.94 -8.99 6.50
C TYR A 79 -11.26 -8.96 5.00
N VAL A 80 -10.41 -9.54 4.15
CA VAL A 80 -10.59 -9.54 2.70
C VAL A 80 -10.55 -10.95 2.11
N GLY A 81 -11.41 -11.20 1.15
CA GLY A 81 -11.54 -12.48 0.47
C GLY A 81 -11.16 -12.38 -1.00
N ARG A 82 -10.29 -13.28 -1.45
CA ARG A 82 -10.17 -13.59 -2.88
C ARG A 82 -11.37 -14.46 -3.25
N ARG A 83 -12.11 -14.11 -4.31
CA ARG A 83 -13.14 -15.02 -4.86
C ARG A 83 -12.43 -16.30 -5.30
N LYS A 84 -12.61 -17.41 -4.56
CA LYS A 84 -12.29 -18.73 -5.11
C LYS A 84 -13.29 -18.96 -6.23
N ARG A 85 -12.80 -19.07 -7.48
CA ARG A 85 -13.58 -19.68 -8.56
C ARG A 85 -13.75 -21.14 -8.14
N GLN A 86 -14.93 -21.49 -7.63
CA GLN A 86 -15.28 -22.89 -7.38
C GLN A 86 -15.40 -23.55 -8.76
N ALA A 87 -14.61 -24.60 -8.97
CA ALA A 87 -14.72 -25.48 -10.13
C ALA A 87 -15.87 -26.47 -9.94
#